data_AF-A0A060ZFQ6-F1
#
_entry.id   AF-A0A060ZFQ6-F1
#
_cell.length_a   1.000
_cell.length_b   1.000
_cell.length_c   1.000
_cell.angle_alpha   90.00
_cell.angle_beta   90.00
_cell.angle_gamma   90.00
#
_symmetry.space_group_name_H-M   'P 1'
#
loop_
_entity.id
_entity.type
_entity.pdbx_description
1 polymer ?
#
loop_
_entity_poly.entity_id
_entity_poly.type
_entity_poly.pdbx_seq_one_letter_code
_entity_poly.pdbx_strand_id
1 'polypeptide(L)'
;MGVSEGSSLYGRDPVLHSLVSRLTGLAYDERSRVGREYQGDLPVVLLTGYHGMGRSAVLEELAARYRDRLPLAHVRAVATEPAPFPPAPADGGAPTASTLVEVLAELVCGLAPGLRRRFPVLVPGLFAVSGWYHGNGEQRDAACLWFARLLLACRLADGDENALRHAWATAVEGRLETIDAEADEEWGRDAVTAAVVAEYTDRHQPAAAQEWYRGRFPRGADGQEPLVLLGEWFQRGGDYRHAAEQSLMAAFLHDVASSYGRLQRWNREPWPLILLDDAHCPSGQDFLDLLLAHRALPERPDHEELVVVATRLGGLPEDASDAVRRDLPDLVKSTGWQRRGLTPSAGLLAVPLTPLSRDDILPLLVPGWPARPLHPYLASAVHSLTGGHPAVTTVLCAAVLDATKRGRGVDPRDLLELNAKDGRPVTEALLERLLPDRRQRDRLTLLSLARDSTAAEALAEHLRLQARTSCPPTPPPTTSKNSSGNNSPRPTSRWSPTRCCAPCWCTRRAAPPRGPRTAEAGRTSTASCGCTTPSAVRAARPTPCGTPSRPETPRRW
;
A
#
# COMPACT_ATOMS: atom_id res chain seq x y z
N MET A 1 4.84 36.73 2.71
CA MET A 1 4.92 35.27 2.87
C MET A 1 5.16 34.69 1.49
N GLY A 2 6.22 33.92 1.28
CA GLY A 2 6.37 33.14 0.04
C GLY A 2 5.48 31.90 0.14
N VAL A 3 4.57 31.71 -0.80
CA VAL A 3 3.96 30.39 -1.00
C VAL A 3 5.07 29.52 -1.58
N SER A 4 5.42 28.42 -0.92
CA SER A 4 6.37 27.47 -1.48
C SER A 4 5.76 26.87 -2.75
N GLU A 5 6.46 26.98 -3.88
CA GLU A 5 6.03 26.42 -5.17
C GLU A 5 6.18 24.89 -5.18
N GLY A 6 5.35 24.21 -4.37
CA GLY A 6 5.13 22.77 -4.50
C GLY A 6 4.69 22.45 -5.92
N SER A 7 5.27 21.41 -6.51
CA SER A 7 5.07 21.08 -7.92
C SER A 7 3.61 20.72 -8.19
N SER A 8 2.88 21.63 -8.84
CA SER A 8 1.47 21.43 -9.19
C SER A 8 1.25 20.12 -9.95
N LEU A 9 0.54 19.19 -9.31
CA LEU A 9 0.22 17.87 -9.86
C LEU A 9 -1.08 17.96 -10.68
N TYR A 10 -0.98 18.57 -11.85
CA TYR A 10 -2.08 18.72 -12.80
C TYR A 10 -2.85 17.41 -13.02
N GLY A 11 -4.18 17.50 -13.06
CA GLY A 11 -5.05 16.34 -13.20
C GLY A 11 -5.08 15.41 -11.99
N ARG A 12 -4.65 15.85 -10.80
CA ARG A 12 -4.69 15.07 -9.53
C ARG A 12 -5.46 15.77 -8.40
N ASP A 13 -5.94 16.98 -8.64
CA ASP A 13 -6.68 17.82 -7.67
C ASP A 13 -7.88 17.15 -6.99
N PRO A 14 -8.67 16.27 -7.63
CA PRO A 14 -9.76 15.58 -6.94
C PRO A 14 -9.31 14.66 -5.80
N VAL A 15 -8.08 14.14 -5.85
CA VAL A 15 -7.48 13.38 -4.73
C VAL A 15 -6.93 14.33 -3.67
N LEU A 16 -6.10 15.28 -4.11
CA LEU A 16 -5.36 16.21 -3.25
C LEU A 16 -6.29 17.16 -2.47
N HIS A 17 -7.08 17.95 -3.21
CA HIS A 17 -7.90 19.02 -2.67
C HIS A 17 -9.25 18.53 -2.14
N SER A 18 -9.85 17.49 -2.74
CA SER A 18 -11.21 17.03 -2.40
C SER A 18 -11.25 15.77 -1.54
N LEU A 19 -10.69 14.64 -2.01
CA LEU A 19 -10.84 13.35 -1.33
C LEU A 19 -10.18 13.32 0.05
N VAL A 20 -8.86 13.53 0.15
CA VAL A 20 -8.14 13.38 1.42
C VAL A 20 -8.62 14.38 2.46
N SER A 21 -9.04 15.57 2.02
CA SER A 21 -9.63 16.61 2.88
C SER A 21 -10.92 16.14 3.58
N ARG A 22 -11.81 15.44 2.87
CA ARG A 22 -13.06 14.88 3.42
C ARG A 22 -12.86 13.58 4.20
N LEU A 23 -11.75 12.87 4.01
CA LEU A 23 -11.39 11.70 4.83
C LEU A 23 -10.78 12.11 6.17
N THR A 24 -9.83 13.06 6.17
CA THR A 24 -9.15 13.54 7.38
C THR A 24 -10.03 14.49 8.20
N GLY A 25 -10.83 15.32 7.54
CA GLY A 25 -11.58 16.44 8.13
C GLY A 25 -10.79 17.76 8.20
N LEU A 26 -9.69 17.88 7.44
CA LEU A 26 -8.84 19.07 7.34
C LEU A 26 -8.77 19.53 5.88
N ALA A 27 -8.62 20.83 5.61
CA ALA A 27 -8.38 21.30 4.24
C ALA A 27 -7.00 20.87 3.72
N TYR A 28 -6.77 20.98 2.41
CA TYR A 28 -5.51 20.57 1.78
C TYR A 28 -4.33 21.47 2.14
N ASP A 29 -4.53 22.79 2.11
CA ASP A 29 -3.54 23.85 2.29
C ASP A 29 -3.70 24.60 3.62
N GLU A 30 -4.94 24.79 4.08
CA GLU A 30 -5.25 25.52 5.32
C GLU A 30 -5.40 24.64 6.57
N ARG A 31 -5.17 25.20 7.77
CA ARG A 31 -5.60 24.56 9.04
C ARG A 31 -7.13 24.65 9.30
N SER A 32 -7.93 25.00 8.29
CA SER A 32 -9.39 24.99 8.34
C SER A 32 -9.94 23.55 8.31
N ARG A 33 -11.13 23.35 8.89
CA ARG A 33 -11.74 22.02 9.08
C ARG A 33 -12.81 21.76 8.04
N VAL A 34 -12.82 20.54 7.51
CA VAL A 34 -13.72 20.10 6.43
C VAL A 34 -14.74 19.10 6.99
N GLY A 35 -15.94 19.07 6.41
CA GLY A 35 -16.96 18.07 6.73
C GLY A 35 -16.50 16.67 6.33
N ARG A 36 -16.51 15.72 7.27
CA ARG A 36 -16.12 14.34 7.01
C ARG A 36 -17.19 13.61 6.20
N GLU A 37 -16.75 12.86 5.19
CA GLU A 37 -17.62 11.97 4.41
C GLU A 37 -17.95 10.67 5.16
N TYR A 38 -17.05 10.23 6.06
CA TYR A 38 -17.12 8.93 6.76
C TYR A 38 -16.80 9.02 8.25
N GLN A 39 -17.43 8.15 9.04
CA GLN A 39 -17.21 7.91 10.48
C GLN A 39 -17.47 6.43 10.76
N GLY A 40 -16.74 5.82 11.70
CA GLY A 40 -16.92 4.42 12.12
C GLY A 40 -16.43 3.31 11.16
N ASP A 41 -16.55 3.51 9.85
CA ASP A 41 -15.91 2.68 8.81
C ASP A 41 -15.31 3.56 7.72
N LEU A 42 -14.02 3.39 7.44
CA LEU A 42 -13.25 4.20 6.48
C LEU A 42 -12.77 3.33 5.32
N PRO A 43 -12.88 3.79 4.06
CA PRO A 43 -12.25 3.12 2.94
C PRO A 43 -10.72 3.18 3.06
N VAL A 44 -10.05 2.15 2.57
CA VAL A 44 -8.65 2.26 2.14
C VAL A 44 -8.66 2.80 0.71
N VAL A 45 -8.00 3.93 0.46
CA VAL A 45 -7.90 4.51 -0.88
C VAL A 45 -6.72 3.87 -1.59
N LEU A 46 -6.96 3.25 -2.75
CA LEU A 46 -5.93 2.59 -3.55
C LEU A 46 -5.71 3.32 -4.88
N LEU A 47 -4.64 4.11 -4.95
CA LEU A 47 -4.22 4.84 -6.15
C LEU A 47 -3.54 3.87 -7.13
N THR A 48 -4.27 3.43 -8.15
CA THR A 48 -3.81 2.47 -9.16
C THR A 48 -3.24 3.18 -10.38
N GLY A 49 -2.24 2.59 -11.04
CA GLY A 49 -1.66 3.13 -12.27
C GLY A 49 -0.29 2.56 -12.62
N TYR A 50 0.06 2.64 -13.91
CA TYR A 50 1.35 2.21 -14.44
C TYR A 50 2.50 3.14 -14.01
N HIS A 51 3.75 2.79 -14.37
CA HIS A 51 4.92 3.62 -14.09
C HIS A 51 4.73 5.06 -14.59
N GLY A 52 5.23 6.05 -13.85
CA GLY A 52 5.16 7.46 -14.27
C GLY A 52 3.75 8.09 -14.36
N MET A 53 2.69 7.42 -13.86
CA MET A 53 1.34 7.99 -13.74
C MET A 53 1.17 8.99 -12.57
N GLY A 54 2.22 9.20 -11.78
CA GLY A 54 2.24 10.15 -10.65
C GLY A 54 1.85 9.57 -9.29
N ARG A 55 1.84 8.23 -9.12
CA ARG A 55 1.49 7.54 -7.87
C ARG A 55 2.28 8.08 -6.65
N SER A 56 3.60 7.88 -6.62
CA SER A 56 4.47 8.34 -5.54
C SER A 56 4.40 9.86 -5.35
N ALA A 57 4.37 10.63 -6.44
CA ALA A 57 4.29 12.09 -6.40
C ALA A 57 3.02 12.60 -5.68
N VAL A 58 1.86 11.93 -5.86
CA VAL A 58 0.64 12.28 -5.12
C VAL A 58 0.82 12.02 -3.61
N LEU A 59 1.52 10.95 -3.20
CA LEU A 59 1.84 10.75 -1.78
C LEU A 59 2.90 11.74 -1.27
N GLU A 60 3.91 12.08 -2.07
CA GLU A 60 4.94 13.08 -1.71
C GLU A 60 4.32 14.47 -1.48
N GLU A 61 3.42 14.92 -2.36
CA GLU A 61 2.71 16.20 -2.20
C GLU A 61 1.72 16.16 -1.02
N LEU A 62 0.99 15.05 -0.81
CA LEU A 62 0.17 14.86 0.39
C LEU A 62 1.02 14.90 1.68
N ALA A 63 2.16 14.22 1.70
CA ALA A 63 3.08 14.23 2.83
C ALA A 63 3.59 15.64 3.11
N ALA A 64 4.06 16.35 2.09
CA ALA A 64 4.57 17.72 2.20
C ALA A 64 3.50 18.70 2.71
N ARG A 65 2.23 18.53 2.29
CA ARG A 65 1.13 19.42 2.67
C ARG A 65 0.59 19.13 4.06
N TYR A 66 0.37 17.86 4.43
CA TYR A 66 -0.27 17.49 5.71
C TYR A 66 0.72 17.32 6.90
N ARG A 67 2.04 17.35 6.64
CA ARG A 67 3.09 17.45 7.66
C ARG A 67 2.82 18.62 8.64
N ASP A 68 3.11 18.39 9.92
CA ASP A 68 2.92 19.35 11.03
C ASP A 68 1.50 19.90 11.19
N ARG A 69 0.49 19.19 10.65
CA ARG A 69 -0.94 19.60 10.68
C ARG A 69 -1.88 18.48 11.14
N LEU A 70 -1.51 17.22 10.97
CA LEU A 70 -2.12 16.03 11.57
C LEU A 70 -1.04 14.94 11.77
N PRO A 71 -1.28 13.87 12.56
CA PRO A 71 -0.33 12.78 12.69
C PRO A 71 -0.22 12.04 11.35
N LEU A 72 0.97 11.99 10.77
CA LEU A 72 1.21 11.50 9.41
C LEU A 72 2.39 10.55 9.37
N ALA A 73 2.22 9.40 8.72
CA ALA A 73 3.33 8.54 8.31
C ALA A 73 3.32 8.33 6.80
N HIS A 74 4.50 8.37 6.18
CA HIS A 74 4.71 8.02 4.77
C HIS A 74 5.76 6.92 4.74
N VAL A 75 5.40 5.75 4.21
CA VAL A 75 6.27 4.57 4.16
C VAL A 75 6.24 4.00 2.74
N ARG A 76 7.37 3.52 2.24
CA ARG A 76 7.47 2.83 0.95
C ARG A 76 7.69 1.33 1.17
N ALA A 77 6.76 0.52 0.68
CA ALA A 77 6.97 -0.92 0.60
C ALA A 77 7.88 -1.24 -0.59
N VAL A 78 9.05 -1.83 -0.36
CA VAL A 78 10.01 -2.18 -1.42
C VAL A 78 10.49 -3.62 -1.27
N ALA A 79 10.37 -4.40 -2.35
CA ALA A 79 10.98 -5.72 -2.45
C ALA A 79 12.49 -5.62 -2.76
N THR A 80 13.27 -5.09 -1.81
CA THR A 80 14.74 -5.15 -1.84
C THR A 80 15.19 -6.57 -1.47
N GLU A 81 16.41 -6.97 -1.83
CA GLU A 81 17.07 -8.05 -1.08
C GLU A 81 17.17 -7.64 0.40
N PRO A 82 16.99 -8.56 1.37
CA PRO A 82 16.79 -8.21 2.77
C PRO A 82 18.09 -7.76 3.47
N ALA A 83 18.52 -6.54 3.16
CA ALA A 83 19.34 -5.73 4.06
C ALA A 83 18.47 -5.35 5.26
N PRO A 84 18.81 -5.77 6.50
CA PRO A 84 17.98 -5.51 7.67
C PRO A 84 17.98 -4.00 7.98
N PHE A 85 16.79 -3.38 7.96
CA PHE A 85 16.56 -1.98 8.34
C PHE A 85 17.46 -0.95 7.63
N PRO A 86 17.13 -0.50 6.40
CA PRO A 86 17.87 0.59 5.75
C PRO A 86 17.85 1.87 6.60
N PRO A 87 18.93 2.66 6.61
CA PRO A 87 18.98 3.91 7.36
C PRO A 87 17.93 4.91 6.86
N ALA A 88 17.46 5.78 7.76
CA ALA A 88 16.48 6.80 7.41
C ALA A 88 17.01 7.71 6.28
N PRO A 89 16.18 8.06 5.27
CA PRO A 89 16.65 8.78 4.09
C PRO A 89 17.07 10.21 4.44
N ALA A 90 18.36 10.52 4.25
CA ALA A 90 18.95 11.83 4.55
C ALA A 90 18.25 13.00 3.85
N ASP A 91 17.66 12.76 2.67
CA ASP A 91 16.98 13.76 1.85
C ASP A 91 15.50 13.99 2.25
N GLY A 92 15.03 13.40 3.36
CA GLY A 92 13.66 13.61 3.86
C GLY A 92 12.55 12.93 3.05
N GLY A 93 12.91 11.92 2.23
CA GLY A 93 11.97 11.04 1.54
C GLY A 93 11.25 10.06 2.47
N ALA A 94 10.44 9.16 1.90
CA ALA A 94 9.78 8.11 2.68
C ALA A 94 10.80 7.02 3.10
N PRO A 95 10.84 6.59 4.38
CA PRO A 95 11.55 5.37 4.78
C PRO A 95 11.05 4.14 4.01
N THR A 96 11.97 3.20 3.79
CA THR A 96 11.74 1.98 3.01
C THR A 96 11.59 0.77 3.94
N ALA A 97 10.58 -0.06 3.69
CA ALA A 97 10.29 -1.26 4.47
C ALA A 97 10.12 -2.49 3.57
N SER A 98 10.86 -3.56 3.90
CA SER A 98 10.89 -4.83 3.15
C SER A 98 9.97 -5.90 3.78
N THR A 99 9.59 -5.71 5.05
CA THR A 99 8.73 -6.60 5.85
C THR A 99 7.57 -5.84 6.48
N LEU A 100 6.52 -6.55 6.90
CA LEU A 100 5.40 -5.95 7.63
C LEU A 100 5.83 -5.30 8.96
N VAL A 101 6.79 -5.90 9.68
CA VAL A 101 7.30 -5.39 10.96
C VAL A 101 8.02 -4.05 10.77
N GLU A 102 8.81 -3.91 9.71
CA GLU A 102 9.39 -2.63 9.30
C GLU A 102 8.31 -1.60 8.93
N VAL A 103 7.28 -2.00 8.16
CA VAL A 103 6.15 -1.11 7.82
C VAL A 103 5.48 -0.59 9.10
N LEU A 104 5.06 -1.49 10.01
CA LEU A 104 4.39 -1.11 11.25
C LEU A 104 5.26 -0.19 12.13
N ALA A 105 6.57 -0.40 12.17
CA ALA A 105 7.47 0.44 12.94
C ALA A 105 7.72 1.83 12.32
N GLU A 106 7.87 1.94 10.99
CA GLU A 106 7.98 3.26 10.34
C GLU A 106 6.65 4.04 10.45
N LEU A 107 5.51 3.34 10.47
CA LEU A 107 4.21 3.93 10.80
C LEU A 107 4.16 4.44 12.25
N VAL A 108 4.69 3.68 13.24
CA VAL A 108 4.85 4.16 14.62
C VAL A 108 5.75 5.40 14.68
N CYS A 109 6.90 5.38 14.00
CA CYS A 109 7.86 6.48 13.98
C CYS A 109 7.25 7.78 13.42
N GLY A 110 6.43 7.70 12.36
CA GLY A 110 5.73 8.87 11.80
C GLY A 110 4.52 9.34 12.64
N LEU A 111 3.71 8.42 13.17
CA LEU A 111 2.47 8.77 13.87
C LEU A 111 2.70 9.17 15.33
N ALA A 112 3.58 8.50 16.08
CA ALA A 112 3.76 8.70 17.52
C ALA A 112 4.12 10.13 17.94
N PRO A 113 4.94 10.92 17.20
CA PRO A 113 5.22 12.30 17.55
C PRO A 113 3.99 13.21 17.60
N GLY A 114 2.96 12.93 16.79
CA GLY A 114 1.72 13.70 16.69
C GLY A 114 0.54 13.18 17.51
N LEU A 115 0.58 11.93 17.98
CA LEU A 115 -0.48 11.33 18.80
C LEU A 115 -0.31 11.66 20.29
N ARG A 116 -1.44 11.79 21.02
CA ARG A 116 -1.44 12.14 22.46
C ARG A 116 -1.10 10.95 23.35
N ARG A 117 -1.71 9.80 23.07
CA ARG A 117 -1.23 8.50 23.53
C ARG A 117 -0.31 7.96 22.44
N ARG A 118 0.55 7.03 22.81
CA ARG A 118 1.58 6.48 21.94
C ARG A 118 1.15 5.08 21.52
N PHE A 119 2.09 4.16 21.35
CA PHE A 119 1.81 2.78 20.99
C PHE A 119 2.11 1.81 22.16
N PRO A 120 1.36 1.88 23.28
CA PRO A 120 1.65 1.11 24.49
C PRO A 120 1.43 -0.40 24.33
N VAL A 121 0.62 -0.87 23.37
CA VAL A 121 0.41 -2.29 23.11
C VAL A 121 1.33 -2.79 21.98
N LEU A 122 1.43 -2.02 20.89
CA LEU A 122 2.22 -2.43 19.72
C LEU A 122 3.74 -2.42 19.98
N VAL A 123 4.31 -1.40 20.63
CA VAL A 123 5.78 -1.31 20.78
C VAL A 123 6.37 -2.52 21.53
N PRO A 124 5.81 -2.98 22.66
CA PRO A 124 6.26 -4.23 23.30
C PRO A 124 6.19 -5.45 22.37
N GLY A 125 5.16 -5.54 21.53
CA GLY A 125 5.03 -6.60 20.53
C GLY A 125 6.05 -6.50 19.38
N LEU A 126 6.39 -5.28 18.94
CA LEU A 126 7.46 -5.03 17.98
C LEU A 126 8.82 -5.45 18.56
N PHE A 127 9.12 -5.12 19.81
CA PHE A 127 10.33 -5.59 20.50
C PHE A 127 10.36 -7.13 20.55
N ALA A 128 9.25 -7.80 20.87
CA ALA A 128 9.18 -9.26 20.90
C ALA A 128 9.48 -9.96 19.57
N VAL A 129 9.01 -9.45 18.43
CA VAL A 129 9.25 -10.09 17.11
C VAL A 129 10.63 -9.81 16.50
N SER A 130 11.46 -9.01 17.17
CA SER A 130 12.75 -8.52 16.63
C SER A 130 13.95 -9.46 16.84
N GLY A 131 13.76 -10.63 17.48
CA GLY A 131 14.83 -11.56 17.85
C GLY A 131 15.75 -11.94 16.67
N TRP A 132 17.05 -11.70 16.84
CA TRP A 132 18.12 -12.04 15.90
C TRP A 132 18.80 -13.37 16.25
N TYR A 133 19.63 -13.90 15.34
CA TYR A 133 20.49 -15.06 15.67
C TYR A 133 21.68 -14.63 16.53
N HIS A 134 21.99 -15.40 17.58
CA HIS A 134 23.18 -15.17 18.39
C HIS A 134 24.45 -15.15 17.51
N GLY A 135 25.43 -14.31 17.87
CA GLY A 135 26.63 -14.06 17.07
C GLY A 135 26.44 -13.17 15.82
N ASN A 136 25.20 -12.86 15.40
CA ASN A 136 24.96 -11.97 14.26
C ASN A 136 24.94 -10.48 14.69
N GLY A 137 26.12 -9.87 14.75
CA GLY A 137 26.30 -8.47 15.14
C GLY A 137 25.60 -7.46 14.22
N GLU A 138 25.45 -7.75 12.93
CA GLU A 138 24.74 -6.85 12.00
C GLU A 138 23.23 -6.81 12.28
N GLN A 139 22.61 -7.97 12.52
CA GLN A 139 21.19 -8.06 12.90
C GLN A 139 20.94 -7.44 14.29
N ARG A 140 21.85 -7.68 15.26
CA ARG A 140 21.82 -7.02 16.58
C ARG A 140 21.85 -5.50 16.44
N ASP A 141 22.81 -4.95 15.70
CA ASP A 141 22.99 -3.50 15.58
C ASP A 141 21.83 -2.83 14.85
N ALA A 142 21.28 -3.47 13.82
CA ALA A 142 20.10 -2.99 13.11
C ALA A 142 18.83 -3.01 13.99
N ALA A 143 18.61 -4.09 14.75
CA ALA A 143 17.52 -4.17 15.73
C ALA A 143 17.67 -3.14 16.85
N CYS A 144 18.89 -2.91 17.37
CA CYS A 144 19.14 -1.91 18.41
C CYS A 144 19.03 -0.47 17.91
N LEU A 145 19.38 -0.19 16.65
CA LEU A 145 19.10 1.10 15.99
C LEU A 145 17.60 1.35 15.90
N TRP A 146 16.84 0.31 15.52
CA TRP A 146 15.39 0.34 15.41
C TRP A 146 14.70 0.52 16.77
N PHE A 147 15.19 -0.13 17.84
CA PHE A 147 14.77 0.14 19.22
C PHE A 147 14.95 1.61 19.60
N ALA A 148 16.14 2.18 19.33
CA ALA A 148 16.41 3.59 19.63
C ALA A 148 15.42 4.52 18.91
N ARG A 149 15.18 4.29 17.61
CA ARG A 149 14.21 5.06 16.81
C ARG A 149 12.78 4.94 17.34
N LEU A 150 12.31 3.73 17.66
CA LEU A 150 10.99 3.50 18.26
C LEU A 150 10.83 4.20 19.62
N LEU A 151 11.83 4.10 20.50
CA LEU A 151 11.81 4.70 21.83
C LEU A 151 11.87 6.23 21.79
N LEU A 152 12.63 6.82 20.86
CA LEU A 152 12.67 8.28 20.66
C LEU A 152 11.36 8.80 20.07
N ALA A 153 10.83 8.17 19.01
CA ALA A 153 9.54 8.57 18.42
C ALA A 153 8.37 8.41 19.41
N CYS A 154 8.39 7.33 20.18
CA CYS A 154 7.47 7.12 21.30
C CYS A 154 7.93 7.79 22.61
N ARG A 155 8.95 8.66 22.62
CA ARG A 155 9.48 9.42 23.78
C ARG A 155 9.51 8.63 25.11
N LEU A 156 9.88 7.35 25.02
CA LEU A 156 10.10 6.41 26.12
C LEU A 156 11.56 6.49 26.62
N ALA A 157 12.43 7.02 25.77
CA ALA A 157 13.75 7.51 26.12
C ALA A 157 13.96 8.89 25.45
N ASP A 158 14.90 9.66 25.99
CA ASP A 158 15.42 10.90 25.41
C ASP A 158 16.94 10.75 25.22
N GLY A 159 17.54 11.48 24.27
CA GLY A 159 18.99 11.49 24.06
C GLY A 159 19.40 11.25 22.60
N ASP A 160 20.64 10.80 22.42
CA ASP A 160 21.19 10.44 21.09
C ASP A 160 20.81 9.01 20.68
N GLU A 161 20.51 8.84 19.39
CA GLU A 161 20.08 7.57 18.80
C GLU A 161 21.19 6.50 18.85
N ASN A 162 22.45 6.88 18.63
CA ASN A 162 23.56 5.95 18.73
C ASN A 162 23.88 5.58 20.19
N ALA A 163 23.81 6.54 21.13
CA ALA A 163 23.95 6.24 22.55
C ALA A 163 22.91 5.22 23.02
N LEU A 164 21.63 5.40 22.63
CA LEU A 164 20.56 4.45 22.92
C LEU A 164 20.79 3.09 22.24
N ARG A 165 21.23 3.05 20.98
CA ARG A 165 21.57 1.80 20.26
C ARG A 165 22.59 0.96 21.02
N HIS A 166 23.72 1.54 21.42
CA HIS A 166 24.75 0.82 22.17
C HIS A 166 24.24 0.40 23.57
N ALA A 167 23.49 1.26 24.27
CA ALA A 167 22.93 0.96 25.59
C ALA A 167 21.82 -0.11 25.58
N TRP A 168 21.25 -0.44 24.40
CA TRP A 168 20.41 -1.61 24.22
C TRP A 168 21.20 -2.87 23.87
N ALA A 169 22.18 -2.78 22.96
CA ALA A 169 23.04 -3.92 22.62
C ALA A 169 23.71 -4.51 23.86
N THR A 170 24.43 -3.68 24.64
CA THR A 170 25.13 -4.11 25.85
C THR A 170 24.19 -4.65 26.94
N ALA A 171 22.96 -4.14 27.04
CA ALA A 171 22.01 -4.60 28.06
C ALA A 171 21.37 -5.96 27.71
N VAL A 172 21.06 -6.18 26.42
CA VAL A 172 20.59 -7.49 25.96
C VAL A 172 21.71 -8.52 26.01
N GLU A 173 22.95 -8.14 25.67
CA GLU A 173 24.14 -8.99 25.81
C GLU A 173 24.39 -9.39 27.28
N GLY A 174 24.34 -8.44 28.22
CA GLY A 174 24.47 -8.75 29.65
C GLY A 174 23.37 -9.67 30.19
N ARG A 175 22.15 -9.65 29.62
CA ARG A 175 21.09 -10.62 29.95
C ARG A 175 21.35 -12.00 29.34
N LEU A 176 21.87 -12.05 28.12
CA LEU A 176 22.28 -13.31 27.50
C LEU A 176 23.38 -13.96 28.36
N GLU A 177 24.44 -13.22 28.73
CA GLU A 177 25.49 -13.72 29.64
C GLU A 177 24.95 -14.28 30.98
N THR A 178 23.86 -13.72 31.54
CA THR A 178 23.25 -14.26 32.76
C THR A 178 22.44 -15.54 32.54
N ILE A 179 21.88 -15.77 31.35
CA ILE A 179 21.14 -16.99 31.01
C ILE A 179 22.13 -18.09 30.53
N ASP A 180 23.27 -17.71 29.93
CA ASP A 180 24.33 -18.61 29.44
C ASP A 180 24.96 -19.40 30.61
N ALA A 181 24.98 -18.81 31.81
CA ALA A 181 25.42 -19.47 33.03
C ALA A 181 24.51 -20.63 33.50
N GLU A 182 23.32 -20.81 32.92
CA GLU A 182 22.31 -21.79 33.34
C GLU A 182 21.93 -22.84 32.28
N ALA A 183 22.44 -22.77 31.04
CA ALA A 183 21.98 -23.61 29.91
C ALA A 183 23.10 -24.11 28.96
N ASP A 184 22.88 -25.27 28.33
CA ASP A 184 23.91 -26.02 27.57
C ASP A 184 23.78 -25.84 26.02
N GLU A 185 24.85 -25.33 25.41
CA GLU A 185 25.31 -25.35 23.99
C GLU A 185 24.43 -25.04 22.76
N GLU A 186 23.09 -24.96 22.75
CA GLU A 186 22.35 -24.53 21.51
C GLU A 186 21.24 -23.49 21.72
N TRP A 187 21.52 -22.25 21.35
CA TRP A 187 20.65 -21.09 21.59
C TRP A 187 19.97 -20.53 20.33
N GLY A 188 18.65 -20.72 20.27
CA GLY A 188 17.79 -20.12 19.25
C GLY A 188 17.51 -18.63 19.45
N ARG A 189 16.75 -18.06 18.50
CA ARG A 189 16.26 -16.66 18.56
C ARG A 189 15.33 -16.38 19.75
N ASP A 190 14.83 -17.42 20.40
CA ASP A 190 13.86 -17.35 21.49
C ASP A 190 14.53 -16.88 22.81
N ALA A 191 15.81 -17.23 23.03
CA ALA A 191 16.60 -16.70 24.15
C ALA A 191 16.84 -15.18 23.99
N VAL A 192 17.19 -14.74 22.77
CA VAL A 192 17.33 -13.32 22.41
C VAL A 192 15.99 -12.58 22.58
N THR A 193 14.89 -13.20 22.14
CA THR A 193 13.53 -12.69 22.32
C THR A 193 13.19 -12.49 23.80
N ALA A 194 13.46 -13.50 24.65
CA ALA A 194 13.22 -13.41 26.09
C ALA A 194 14.08 -12.32 26.75
N ALA A 195 15.36 -12.20 26.39
CA ALA A 195 16.25 -11.15 26.91
C ALA A 195 15.79 -9.73 26.52
N VAL A 196 15.36 -9.53 25.26
CA VAL A 196 14.81 -8.25 24.77
C VAL A 196 13.49 -7.90 25.48
N VAL A 197 12.58 -8.85 25.62
CA VAL A 197 11.29 -8.66 26.31
C VAL A 197 11.51 -8.35 27.79
N ALA A 198 12.41 -9.06 28.46
CA ALA A 198 12.72 -8.82 29.87
C ALA A 198 13.34 -7.44 30.12
N GLU A 199 14.32 -7.02 29.30
CA GLU A 199 14.93 -5.68 29.40
C GLU A 199 13.91 -4.56 29.13
N TYR A 200 13.00 -4.76 28.18
CA TYR A 200 11.91 -3.81 27.95
C TYR A 200 10.90 -3.78 29.11
N THR A 201 10.51 -4.95 29.63
CA THR A 201 9.54 -5.06 30.73
C THR A 201 10.07 -4.43 32.02
N ASP A 202 11.34 -4.65 32.37
CA ASP A 202 11.95 -4.04 33.56
C ASP A 202 12.12 -2.51 33.43
N ARG A 203 12.50 -2.02 32.24
CA ARG A 203 12.63 -0.56 31.97
C ARG A 203 11.31 0.19 31.91
N HIS A 204 10.26 -0.41 31.35
CA HIS A 204 9.06 0.31 30.90
C HIS A 204 7.72 -0.23 31.43
N GLN A 205 7.71 -1.36 32.15
CA GLN A 205 6.55 -1.95 32.85
C GLN A 205 5.24 -1.96 32.03
N PRO A 206 5.21 -2.64 30.85
CA PRO A 206 4.12 -2.56 29.88
C PRO A 206 2.88 -3.40 30.26
N ALA A 207 2.36 -3.23 31.47
CA ALA A 207 1.23 -4.00 32.01
C ALA A 207 -0.02 -3.97 31.09
N ALA A 208 -0.24 -2.87 30.37
CA ALA A 208 -1.32 -2.76 29.39
C ALA A 208 -1.14 -3.71 28.19
N ALA A 209 0.08 -3.85 27.66
CA ALA A 209 0.37 -4.80 26.58
C ALA A 209 0.30 -6.24 27.07
N GLN A 210 0.89 -6.52 28.25
CA GLN A 210 0.84 -7.84 28.85
C GLN A 210 -0.60 -8.34 29.06
N GLU A 211 -1.52 -7.48 29.52
CA GLU A 211 -2.93 -7.84 29.66
C GLU A 211 -3.63 -7.98 28.30
N TRP A 212 -3.38 -7.08 27.35
CA TRP A 212 -3.96 -7.15 26.01
C TRP A 212 -3.56 -8.43 25.26
N TYR A 213 -2.28 -8.78 25.25
CA TYR A 213 -1.80 -10.02 24.63
C TYR A 213 -2.24 -11.27 25.41
N ARG A 214 -2.35 -11.21 26.75
CA ARG A 214 -2.91 -12.29 27.59
C ARG A 214 -4.40 -12.56 27.31
N GLY A 215 -5.14 -11.57 26.82
CA GLY A 215 -6.51 -11.74 26.33
C GLY A 215 -6.60 -12.33 24.91
N ARG A 216 -5.51 -12.25 24.12
CA ARG A 216 -5.47 -12.66 22.71
C ARG A 216 -4.82 -14.02 22.48
N PHE A 217 -3.77 -14.35 23.22
CA PHE A 217 -3.19 -15.68 23.26
C PHE A 217 -3.90 -16.50 24.35
N PRO A 218 -4.56 -17.63 24.03
CA PRO A 218 -5.09 -18.51 25.06
C PRO A 218 -3.93 -19.01 25.93
N ARG A 219 -4.12 -19.04 27.25
CA ARG A 219 -3.07 -19.45 28.20
C ARG A 219 -2.57 -20.85 27.86
N GLY A 220 -1.33 -20.95 27.36
CA GLY A 220 -0.58 -22.20 27.37
C GLY A 220 -0.48 -22.72 28.81
N ALA A 221 -0.29 -24.03 28.97
CA ALA A 221 -0.34 -24.68 30.27
C ALA A 221 0.78 -24.20 31.24
N ASP A 222 1.81 -23.58 30.67
CA ASP A 222 3.16 -23.48 31.27
C ASP A 222 3.49 -22.06 31.77
N GLY A 223 2.52 -21.14 31.81
CA GLY A 223 2.67 -19.81 32.42
C GLY A 223 3.55 -18.79 31.66
N GLN A 224 4.00 -19.15 30.45
CA GLN A 224 4.80 -18.33 29.52
C GLN A 224 4.30 -16.87 29.39
N GLU A 225 5.24 -15.91 29.29
CA GLU A 225 4.89 -14.50 29.05
C GLU A 225 4.37 -14.33 27.60
N PRO A 226 3.20 -13.69 27.38
CA PRO A 226 2.55 -13.67 26.07
C PRO A 226 3.32 -12.86 25.02
N LEU A 227 4.27 -12.01 25.43
CA LEU A 227 5.19 -11.34 24.51
C LEU A 227 6.27 -12.30 23.98
N VAL A 228 6.84 -13.17 24.82
CA VAL A 228 7.82 -14.18 24.37
C VAL A 228 7.14 -15.17 23.40
N LEU A 229 5.91 -15.59 23.70
CA LEU A 229 5.11 -16.44 22.81
C LEU A 229 4.81 -15.80 21.45
N LEU A 230 4.52 -14.49 21.40
CA LEU A 230 4.36 -13.73 20.16
C LEU A 230 5.64 -13.75 19.31
N GLY A 231 6.80 -13.64 19.96
CA GLY A 231 8.11 -13.77 19.32
C GLY A 231 8.33 -15.18 18.75
N GLU A 232 8.17 -16.23 19.55
CA GLU A 232 8.29 -17.64 19.12
C GLU A 232 7.42 -17.91 17.89
N TRP A 233 6.14 -17.51 17.92
CA TRP A 233 5.21 -17.68 16.81
C TRP A 233 5.67 -16.96 15.54
N PHE A 234 6.24 -15.76 15.66
CA PHE A 234 6.79 -15.03 14.52
C PHE A 234 8.03 -15.72 13.93
N GLN A 235 8.94 -16.22 14.77
CA GLN A 235 10.15 -16.94 14.34
C GLN A 235 9.82 -18.30 13.70
N ARG A 236 8.78 -18.98 14.19
CA ARG A 236 8.31 -20.30 13.72
C ARG A 236 7.76 -20.28 12.30
N GLY A 237 7.40 -19.11 11.77
CA GLY A 237 6.95 -18.95 10.38
C GLY A 237 5.54 -19.48 10.09
N GLY A 238 5.17 -19.50 8.80
CA GLY A 238 3.89 -20.01 8.33
C GLY A 238 2.68 -19.39 9.04
N ASP A 239 1.72 -20.25 9.39
CA ASP A 239 0.46 -19.84 10.04
C ASP A 239 0.69 -19.17 11.41
N TYR A 240 1.72 -19.60 12.16
CA TYR A 240 2.09 -18.99 13.45
C TYR A 240 2.56 -17.54 13.26
N ARG A 241 3.41 -17.31 12.25
CA ARG A 241 3.85 -15.95 11.90
C ARG A 241 2.68 -15.10 11.42
N HIS A 242 1.79 -15.64 10.59
CA HIS A 242 0.61 -14.90 10.15
C HIS A 242 -0.31 -14.53 11.34
N ALA A 243 -0.47 -15.40 12.33
CA ALA A 243 -1.20 -15.11 13.56
C ALA A 243 -0.51 -14.08 14.47
N ALA A 244 0.83 -14.07 14.51
CA ALA A 244 1.61 -13.02 15.17
C ALA A 244 1.45 -11.67 14.45
N GLU A 245 1.53 -11.64 13.12
CA GLU A 245 1.35 -10.46 12.28
C GLU A 245 -0.07 -9.89 12.35
N GLN A 246 -1.11 -10.74 12.35
CA GLN A 246 -2.49 -10.35 12.67
C GLN A 246 -2.61 -9.69 14.06
N SER A 247 -1.81 -10.15 15.03
CA SER A 247 -1.84 -9.65 16.41
C SER A 247 -1.10 -8.32 16.57
N LEU A 248 0.00 -8.11 15.82
CA LEU A 248 0.64 -6.81 15.68
C LEU A 248 -0.27 -5.80 14.98
N MET A 249 -0.95 -6.18 13.89
CA MET A 249 -1.94 -5.32 13.23
C MET A 249 -3.08 -4.94 14.18
N ALA A 250 -3.65 -5.91 14.91
CA ALA A 250 -4.69 -5.61 15.89
C ALA A 250 -4.21 -4.69 17.02
N ALA A 251 -2.96 -4.83 17.50
CA ALA A 251 -2.35 -3.92 18.48
C ALA A 251 -2.16 -2.50 17.91
N PHE A 252 -1.71 -2.38 16.66
CA PHE A 252 -1.56 -1.10 15.96
C PHE A 252 -2.90 -0.33 15.89
N LEU A 253 -3.97 -1.00 15.45
CA LEU A 253 -5.28 -0.37 15.27
C LEU A 253 -5.93 -0.04 16.64
N HIS A 254 -5.70 -0.87 17.67
CA HIS A 254 -6.09 -0.57 19.05
C HIS A 254 -5.41 0.69 19.61
N ASP A 255 -4.09 0.81 19.43
CA ASP A 255 -3.33 1.99 19.90
C ASP A 255 -3.74 3.28 19.16
N VAL A 256 -4.01 3.20 17.84
CA VAL A 256 -4.57 4.33 17.07
C VAL A 256 -5.98 4.69 17.55
N ALA A 257 -6.87 3.71 17.76
CA ALA A 257 -8.23 3.96 18.23
C ALA A 257 -8.28 4.55 19.64
N SER A 258 -7.44 4.05 20.56
CA SER A 258 -7.35 4.50 21.94
C SER A 258 -6.70 5.89 22.09
N SER A 259 -5.92 6.32 21.08
CA SER A 259 -5.31 7.66 21.00
C SER A 259 -6.31 8.80 20.75
N TYR A 260 -7.52 8.50 20.29
CA TYR A 260 -8.60 9.46 20.05
C TYR A 260 -9.75 9.28 21.05
N GLY A 261 -9.65 9.96 22.19
CA GLY A 261 -10.68 9.96 23.23
C GLY A 261 -11.98 10.64 22.78
N ARG A 262 -13.09 10.36 23.50
CA ARG A 262 -14.45 10.85 23.17
C ARG A 262 -14.53 12.36 22.89
N LEU A 263 -13.79 13.17 23.67
CA LEU A 263 -13.73 14.62 23.48
C LEU A 263 -13.06 15.04 22.15
N GLN A 264 -12.05 14.31 21.68
CA GLN A 264 -11.33 14.60 20.44
C GLN A 264 -12.20 14.26 19.22
N ARG A 265 -12.92 13.13 19.29
CA ARG A 265 -13.93 12.72 18.30
C ARG A 265 -15.07 13.76 18.21
N TRP A 266 -15.59 14.23 19.35
CA TRP A 266 -16.60 15.30 19.40
C TRP A 266 -16.06 16.64 18.86
N ASN A 267 -14.83 17.01 19.24
CA ASN A 267 -14.14 18.21 18.76
C ASN A 267 -13.75 18.17 17.28
N ARG A 268 -13.95 17.04 16.56
CA ARG A 268 -13.52 16.84 15.16
C ARG A 268 -12.04 17.16 14.94
N GLU A 269 -11.18 16.71 15.86
CA GLU A 269 -9.71 16.76 15.68
C GLU A 269 -9.32 15.85 14.49
N PRO A 270 -8.45 16.29 13.55
CA PRO A 270 -8.22 15.59 12.29
C PRO A 270 -7.71 14.15 12.48
N TRP A 271 -8.14 13.27 11.56
CA TRP A 271 -7.77 11.86 11.58
C TRP A 271 -6.33 11.64 11.10
N PRO A 272 -5.62 10.65 11.66
CA PRO A 272 -4.25 10.33 11.26
C PRO A 272 -4.23 9.78 9.84
N LEU A 273 -3.16 10.08 9.11
CA LEU A 273 -3.00 9.77 7.69
C LEU A 273 -1.78 8.87 7.45
N ILE A 274 -2.03 7.72 6.85
CA ILE A 274 -1.00 6.83 6.31
C ILE A 274 -0.94 7.02 4.80
N LEU A 275 0.29 7.20 4.32
CA LEU A 275 0.65 7.21 2.91
C LEU A 275 1.55 5.99 2.67
N LEU A 276 1.07 5.00 1.92
CA LEU A 276 1.81 3.75 1.68
C LEU A 276 2.15 3.62 0.19
N ASP A 277 3.38 3.95 -0.18
CA ASP A 277 3.80 3.84 -1.57
C ASP A 277 4.19 2.41 -1.94
N ASP A 278 3.95 2.06 -3.21
CA ASP A 278 4.30 0.78 -3.82
C ASP A 278 3.73 -0.47 -3.09
N ALA A 279 2.51 -0.41 -2.56
CA ALA A 279 1.70 -1.51 -1.99
C ALA A 279 1.27 -2.62 -2.99
N HIS A 280 2.09 -2.84 -4.01
CA HIS A 280 2.16 -4.04 -4.84
C HIS A 280 3.30 -4.98 -4.42
N CYS A 281 4.30 -4.50 -3.67
CA CYS A 281 5.33 -5.34 -3.06
C CYS A 281 4.77 -6.13 -1.84
N PRO A 282 5.32 -7.31 -1.48
CA PRO A 282 4.73 -8.20 -0.47
C PRO A 282 4.40 -7.52 0.85
N SER A 283 5.34 -6.82 1.49
CA SER A 283 5.13 -6.11 2.77
C SER A 283 3.98 -5.10 2.74
N GLY A 284 3.68 -4.51 1.57
CA GLY A 284 2.56 -3.62 1.37
C GLY A 284 1.23 -4.34 1.06
N GLN A 285 1.28 -5.53 0.47
CA GLN A 285 0.12 -6.42 0.34
C GLN A 285 -0.27 -6.97 1.71
N ASP A 286 0.68 -7.59 2.42
CA ASP A 286 0.50 -8.12 3.79
C ASP A 286 -0.14 -7.08 4.72
N PHE A 287 0.34 -5.83 4.69
CA PHE A 287 -0.21 -4.72 5.47
C PHE A 287 -1.66 -4.40 5.09
N LEU A 288 -1.96 -4.28 3.80
CA LEU A 288 -3.30 -3.95 3.32
C LEU A 288 -4.30 -5.08 3.60
N ASP A 289 -3.91 -6.33 3.37
CA ASP A 289 -4.79 -7.48 3.54
C ASP A 289 -5.14 -7.71 5.01
N LEU A 290 -4.16 -7.58 5.92
CA LEU A 290 -4.40 -7.63 7.37
C LEU A 290 -5.27 -6.47 7.86
N LEU A 291 -5.06 -5.25 7.36
CA LEU A 291 -5.91 -4.09 7.69
C LEU A 291 -7.35 -4.27 7.19
N LEU A 292 -7.51 -4.72 5.94
CA LEU A 292 -8.83 -4.94 5.33
C LEU A 292 -9.56 -6.11 5.96
N ALA A 293 -8.85 -7.19 6.34
CA ALA A 293 -9.41 -8.31 7.11
C ALA A 293 -9.84 -7.88 8.52
N HIS A 294 -9.05 -7.07 9.22
CA HIS A 294 -9.47 -6.52 10.52
C HIS A 294 -10.73 -5.64 10.38
N ARG A 295 -10.79 -4.80 9.33
CA ARG A 295 -12.01 -4.02 9.00
C ARG A 295 -13.17 -4.87 8.47
N ALA A 296 -12.95 -6.12 8.08
CA ALA A 296 -14.02 -7.03 7.64
C ALA A 296 -14.73 -7.73 8.82
N LEU A 297 -14.15 -7.70 10.02
CA LEU A 297 -14.74 -8.31 11.21
C LEU A 297 -16.12 -7.68 11.54
N PRO A 298 -17.18 -8.49 11.77
CA PRO A 298 -18.51 -7.98 12.11
C PRO A 298 -18.56 -7.25 13.46
N GLU A 299 -17.83 -7.78 14.44
CA GLU A 299 -17.64 -7.18 15.76
C GLU A 299 -16.21 -6.64 15.84
N ARG A 300 -16.06 -5.32 15.63
CA ARG A 300 -14.80 -4.62 15.87
C ARG A 300 -14.78 -4.15 17.33
N PRO A 301 -13.82 -4.59 18.17
CA PRO A 301 -13.74 -4.12 19.56
C PRO A 301 -13.39 -2.62 19.62
N ASP A 302 -12.63 -2.14 18.64
CA ASP A 302 -12.23 -0.75 18.47
C ASP A 302 -12.66 -0.24 17.09
N HIS A 303 -13.20 0.97 17.03
CA HIS A 303 -13.35 1.72 15.79
C HIS A 303 -12.16 2.69 15.65
N GLU A 304 -11.21 2.32 14.80
CA GLU A 304 -10.03 3.12 14.51
C GLU A 304 -10.32 4.08 13.34
N GLU A 305 -10.21 5.38 13.60
CA GLU A 305 -10.57 6.41 12.62
C GLU A 305 -9.35 6.81 11.80
N LEU A 306 -8.71 5.80 11.18
CA LEU A 306 -7.43 5.87 10.47
C LEU A 306 -7.62 5.98 8.95
N VAL A 307 -7.10 7.05 8.35
CA VAL A 307 -7.12 7.27 6.89
C VAL A 307 -5.88 6.62 6.26
N VAL A 308 -6.08 5.79 5.24
CA VAL A 308 -4.99 5.14 4.50
C VAL A 308 -5.13 5.42 3.01
N VAL A 309 -4.08 6.00 2.42
CA VAL A 309 -3.93 6.19 0.97
C VAL A 309 -2.70 5.40 0.52
N ALA A 310 -2.94 4.30 -0.17
CA ALA A 310 -1.90 3.43 -0.71
C ALA A 310 -1.77 3.60 -2.22
N THR A 311 -0.62 3.29 -2.81
CA THR A 311 -0.47 3.20 -4.27
C THR A 311 -0.14 1.78 -4.73
N ARG A 312 -0.59 1.39 -5.93
CA ARG A 312 -0.34 0.07 -6.51
C ARG A 312 0.04 0.20 -7.99
N LEU A 313 1.11 -0.49 -8.40
CA LEU A 313 1.47 -0.59 -9.81
C LEU A 313 0.44 -1.42 -10.58
N GLY A 314 0.00 -0.91 -11.74
CA GLY A 314 -0.99 -1.59 -12.56
C GLY A 314 -2.42 -1.32 -12.12
N GLY A 315 -3.27 -2.35 -12.14
CA GLY A 315 -4.70 -2.26 -11.80
C GLY A 315 -5.03 -2.62 -10.34
N LEU A 316 -6.30 -2.95 -10.09
CA LEU A 316 -6.72 -3.59 -8.85
C LEU A 316 -6.10 -4.99 -8.70
N PRO A 317 -6.04 -5.56 -7.48
CA PRO A 317 -5.88 -7.00 -7.29
C PRO A 317 -7.00 -7.80 -8.01
N GLU A 318 -6.71 -9.03 -8.43
CA GLU A 318 -7.67 -9.86 -9.20
C GLU A 318 -8.81 -10.41 -8.32
N ASP A 319 -8.52 -10.59 -7.03
CA ASP A 319 -9.42 -11.00 -5.93
C ASP A 319 -10.24 -9.83 -5.36
N ALA A 320 -9.96 -8.59 -5.74
CA ALA A 320 -10.63 -7.39 -5.23
C ALA A 320 -12.00 -7.12 -5.89
N SER A 321 -12.84 -8.15 -6.08
CA SER A 321 -14.12 -8.09 -6.79
C SER A 321 -15.09 -7.04 -6.25
N ASP A 322 -15.09 -6.84 -4.94
CA ASP A 322 -16.08 -6.02 -4.23
C ASP A 322 -15.57 -4.57 -4.00
N ALA A 323 -14.35 -4.27 -4.47
CA ALA A 323 -13.75 -2.95 -4.34
C ALA A 323 -14.50 -1.92 -5.19
N VAL A 324 -14.88 -0.79 -4.60
CA VAL A 324 -15.57 0.28 -5.33
C VAL A 324 -14.54 1.05 -6.15
N ARG A 325 -14.70 1.08 -7.47
CA ARG A 325 -13.91 1.93 -8.35
C ARG A 325 -14.54 3.31 -8.52
N ARG A 326 -13.73 4.37 -8.46
CA ARG A 326 -14.10 5.76 -8.81
C ARG A 326 -13.00 6.42 -9.61
N ASP A 327 -13.35 6.92 -10.80
CA ASP A 327 -12.40 7.69 -11.61
C ASP A 327 -12.29 9.13 -11.05
N LEU A 328 -11.18 9.81 -11.33
CA LEU A 328 -10.81 11.07 -10.64
C LEU A 328 -11.90 12.16 -10.58
N PRO A 329 -12.67 12.47 -11.65
CA PRO A 329 -13.68 13.54 -11.61
C PRO A 329 -14.82 13.31 -10.60
N ASP A 330 -15.17 12.05 -10.31
CA ASP A 330 -16.26 11.72 -9.37
C ASP A 330 -15.94 12.18 -7.94
N LEU A 331 -14.66 12.12 -7.57
CA LEU A 331 -14.17 12.36 -6.20
C LEU A 331 -14.40 13.80 -5.71
N VAL A 332 -14.64 14.75 -6.61
CA VAL A 332 -14.76 16.19 -6.29
C VAL A 332 -15.91 16.45 -5.31
N LYS A 333 -17.07 15.78 -5.48
CA LYS A 333 -18.26 16.02 -4.64
C LYS A 333 -18.37 15.02 -3.49
N SER A 334 -18.40 13.74 -3.83
CA SER A 334 -18.46 12.63 -2.89
C SER A 334 -18.02 11.36 -3.62
N THR A 335 -17.33 10.46 -2.92
CA THR A 335 -16.99 9.14 -3.44
C THR A 335 -18.22 8.26 -3.59
N GLY A 336 -19.24 8.47 -2.74
CA GLY A 336 -20.40 7.58 -2.66
C GLY A 336 -20.01 6.14 -2.35
N TRP A 337 -18.86 5.94 -1.68
CA TRP A 337 -18.42 4.64 -1.17
C TRP A 337 -19.30 4.25 0.03
N GLN A 338 -19.52 2.94 0.17
CA GLN A 338 -20.11 2.31 1.34
C GLN A 338 -19.70 0.84 1.26
N ARG A 339 -19.20 0.25 2.35
CA ARG A 339 -18.91 -1.19 2.39
C ARG A 339 -20.17 -2.00 2.08
N ARG A 340 -20.07 -2.92 1.12
CA ARG A 340 -21.16 -3.81 0.68
C ARG A 340 -20.77 -5.27 0.89
N GLY A 341 -20.94 -5.76 2.11
CA GLY A 341 -20.58 -7.12 2.50
C GLY A 341 -19.50 -7.17 3.57
N LEU A 342 -19.06 -8.40 3.87
CA LEU A 342 -18.05 -8.72 4.89
C LEU A 342 -16.73 -9.22 4.28
N THR A 343 -16.52 -9.00 2.98
CA THR A 343 -15.23 -9.27 2.33
C THR A 343 -14.20 -8.18 2.67
N PRO A 344 -12.90 -8.51 2.77
CA PRO A 344 -11.84 -7.51 2.93
C PRO A 344 -11.85 -6.48 1.80
N SER A 345 -12.02 -6.94 0.55
CA SER A 345 -12.00 -6.10 -0.66
C SER A 345 -13.15 -5.08 -0.73
N ALA A 346 -14.30 -5.33 -0.11
CA ALA A 346 -15.35 -4.31 0.06
C ALA A 346 -14.90 -3.09 0.91
N GLY A 347 -13.76 -3.17 1.58
CA GLY A 347 -13.08 -2.07 2.27
C GLY A 347 -12.30 -1.11 1.36
N LEU A 348 -12.13 -1.43 0.08
CA LEU A 348 -11.33 -0.64 -0.87
C LEU A 348 -12.15 0.41 -1.62
N LEU A 349 -11.53 1.58 -1.82
CA LEU A 349 -11.89 2.58 -2.81
C LEU A 349 -10.75 2.71 -3.83
N ALA A 350 -10.89 2.05 -4.98
CA ALA A 350 -9.87 2.05 -6.02
C ALA A 350 -10.02 3.28 -6.93
N VAL A 351 -8.95 4.07 -7.04
CA VAL A 351 -8.88 5.28 -7.85
C VAL A 351 -7.78 5.11 -8.91
N PRO A 352 -8.13 4.91 -10.19
CA PRO A 352 -7.13 4.87 -11.25
C PRO A 352 -6.64 6.28 -11.58
N LEU A 353 -5.33 6.47 -11.55
CA LEU A 353 -4.70 7.71 -12.02
C LEU A 353 -4.72 7.74 -13.55
N THR A 354 -5.71 8.42 -14.11
CA THR A 354 -5.88 8.56 -15.57
C THR A 354 -4.72 9.35 -16.20
N PRO A 355 -4.43 9.16 -17.49
CA PRO A 355 -3.60 10.09 -18.25
C PRO A 355 -4.13 11.54 -18.17
N LEU A 356 -3.26 12.51 -18.41
CA LEU A 356 -3.58 13.92 -18.49
C LEU A 356 -4.40 14.21 -19.76
N SER A 357 -5.50 14.95 -19.62
CA SER A 357 -6.27 15.45 -20.75
C SER A 357 -5.51 16.58 -21.47
N ARG A 358 -6.02 17.02 -22.64
CA ARG A 358 -5.48 18.19 -23.34
C ARG A 358 -5.57 19.47 -22.50
N ASP A 359 -6.59 19.54 -21.63
CA ASP A 359 -6.87 20.70 -20.80
C ASP A 359 -5.94 20.74 -19.57
N ASP A 360 -5.48 19.57 -19.07
CA ASP A 360 -4.40 19.46 -18.08
C ASP A 360 -3.02 19.83 -18.66
N ILE A 361 -2.83 19.63 -19.97
CA ILE A 361 -1.56 19.88 -20.67
C ILE A 361 -1.36 21.36 -21.01
N LEU A 362 -2.43 22.13 -21.21
CA LEU A 362 -2.34 23.55 -21.55
C LEU A 362 -1.67 24.37 -20.41
N PRO A 363 -2.03 24.24 -19.12
CA PRO A 363 -1.31 24.87 -18.00
C PRO A 363 0.18 24.52 -17.94
N LEU A 364 0.56 23.26 -18.22
CA LEU A 364 1.96 22.83 -18.30
C LEU A 364 2.79 23.53 -19.39
N LEU A 365 2.13 24.17 -20.37
CA LEU A 365 2.76 24.93 -21.46
C LEU A 365 2.66 26.45 -21.29
N VAL A 366 1.92 26.97 -20.30
CA VAL A 366 1.82 28.41 -19.99
C VAL A 366 2.32 28.83 -18.58
N PRO A 367 3.35 28.22 -17.93
CA PRO A 367 3.90 28.76 -16.67
C PRO A 367 4.65 30.09 -16.89
N GLY A 368 3.93 31.19 -16.70
CA GLY A 368 4.36 32.54 -17.07
C GLY A 368 4.18 32.77 -18.57
N TRP A 369 3.54 33.89 -18.95
CA TRP A 369 3.26 34.19 -20.36
C TRP A 369 4.58 34.25 -21.16
N PRO A 370 4.81 33.34 -22.13
CA PRO A 370 6.06 33.34 -22.88
C PRO A 370 6.12 34.58 -23.77
N ALA A 371 7.31 35.17 -23.89
CA ALA A 371 7.55 36.39 -24.67
C ALA A 371 7.24 36.25 -26.18
N ARG A 372 7.00 35.01 -26.65
CA ARG A 372 6.47 34.68 -27.97
C ARG A 372 5.31 33.68 -27.77
N PRO A 373 4.14 33.86 -28.43
CA PRO A 373 3.04 32.92 -28.31
C PRO A 373 3.44 31.54 -28.84
N LEU A 374 3.01 30.49 -28.13
CA LEU A 374 3.20 29.10 -28.56
C LEU A 374 2.26 28.75 -29.72
N HIS A 375 2.66 27.74 -30.51
CA HIS A 375 1.83 27.23 -31.60
C HIS A 375 0.50 26.64 -31.06
N PRO A 376 -0.67 27.02 -31.59
CA PRO A 376 -1.97 26.73 -30.95
C PRO A 376 -2.27 25.24 -30.82
N TYR A 377 -1.76 24.39 -31.72
CA TYR A 377 -1.95 22.94 -31.68
C TYR A 377 -0.93 22.19 -30.80
N LEU A 378 0.00 22.88 -30.13
CA LEU A 378 1.13 22.24 -29.45
C LEU A 378 0.70 21.33 -28.28
N ALA A 379 -0.28 21.74 -27.47
CA ALA A 379 -0.87 20.88 -26.43
C ALA A 379 -1.52 19.61 -27.00
N SER A 380 -2.20 19.73 -28.15
CA SER A 380 -2.79 18.58 -28.85
C SER A 380 -1.73 17.67 -29.46
N ALA A 381 -0.62 18.22 -29.95
CA ALA A 381 0.51 17.46 -30.47
C ALA A 381 1.23 16.68 -29.35
N VAL A 382 1.53 17.33 -28.22
CA VAL A 382 2.09 16.66 -27.03
C VAL A 382 1.15 15.54 -26.57
N HIS A 383 -0.15 15.81 -26.38
CA HIS A 383 -1.12 14.76 -26.01
C HIS A 383 -1.15 13.60 -27.01
N SER A 384 -1.05 13.86 -28.31
CA SER A 384 -1.11 12.81 -29.34
C SER A 384 0.16 11.97 -29.39
N LEU A 385 1.30 12.55 -29.01
CA LEU A 385 2.59 11.87 -28.89
C LEU A 385 2.73 11.08 -27.57
N THR A 386 2.19 11.59 -26.46
CA THR A 386 2.35 10.99 -25.11
C THR A 386 1.16 10.15 -24.65
N GLY A 387 0.01 10.22 -25.33
CA GLY A 387 -1.25 9.68 -24.82
C GLY A 387 -1.71 10.31 -23.49
N GLY A 388 -1.18 11.49 -23.13
CA GLY A 388 -1.40 12.12 -21.83
C GLY A 388 -0.54 11.54 -20.69
N HIS A 389 0.41 10.65 -20.96
CA HIS A 389 1.21 9.98 -19.92
C HIS A 389 2.00 11.01 -19.08
N PRO A 390 1.75 11.17 -17.76
CA PRO A 390 2.23 12.34 -17.01
C PRO A 390 3.74 12.53 -17.05
N ALA A 391 4.52 11.49 -16.71
CA ALA A 391 5.98 11.60 -16.68
C ALA A 391 6.64 11.94 -18.04
N VAL A 392 6.02 11.53 -19.16
CA VAL A 392 6.49 11.81 -20.53
C VAL A 392 6.09 13.23 -20.93
N THR A 393 4.84 13.58 -20.62
CA THR A 393 4.23 14.89 -20.89
C THR A 393 4.98 16.02 -20.18
N THR A 394 5.30 15.87 -18.90
CA THR A 394 6.05 16.89 -18.15
C THR A 394 7.46 17.12 -18.71
N VAL A 395 8.15 16.07 -19.18
CA VAL A 395 9.48 16.21 -19.81
C VAL A 395 9.39 16.95 -21.14
N LEU A 396 8.41 16.62 -21.99
CA LEU A 396 8.19 17.33 -23.26
C LEU A 396 7.76 18.78 -23.05
N CYS A 397 6.83 19.07 -22.13
CA CYS A 397 6.44 20.44 -21.80
C CYS A 397 7.63 21.25 -21.25
N ALA A 398 8.48 20.64 -20.41
CA ALA A 398 9.71 21.27 -19.94
C ALA A 398 10.69 21.58 -21.09
N ALA A 399 10.88 20.67 -22.04
CA ALA A 399 11.72 20.87 -23.22
C ALA A 399 11.17 21.98 -24.16
N VAL A 400 9.85 22.02 -24.37
CA VAL A 400 9.16 23.09 -25.13
C VAL A 400 9.39 24.46 -24.49
N LEU A 401 9.18 24.58 -23.18
CA LEU A 401 9.39 25.83 -22.44
C LEU A 401 10.86 26.26 -22.47
N ASP A 402 11.79 25.32 -22.35
CA ASP A 402 13.23 25.56 -22.34
C ASP A 402 13.76 25.98 -23.73
N ALA A 403 13.24 25.38 -24.81
CA ALA A 403 13.49 25.83 -26.18
C ALA A 403 12.91 27.24 -26.44
N THR A 404 11.68 27.49 -25.98
CA THR A 404 11.01 28.80 -26.11
C THR A 404 11.75 29.90 -25.35
N LYS A 405 12.29 29.60 -24.15
CA LYS A 405 13.14 30.51 -23.37
C LYS A 405 14.47 30.85 -24.06
N ARG A 406 15.01 29.95 -24.90
CA ARG A 406 16.15 30.23 -25.79
C ARG A 406 15.74 30.93 -27.11
N GLY A 407 14.48 31.33 -27.26
CA GLY A 407 13.98 32.03 -28.45
C GLY A 407 13.65 31.14 -29.66
N ARG A 408 13.86 29.81 -29.57
CA ARG A 408 13.45 28.86 -30.63
C ARG A 408 11.92 28.79 -30.66
N GLY A 409 11.34 29.06 -31.83
CA GLY A 409 9.95 28.68 -32.09
C GLY A 409 9.87 27.16 -32.22
N VAL A 410 8.83 26.56 -31.64
CA VAL A 410 8.63 25.11 -31.62
C VAL A 410 7.34 24.76 -32.36
N ASP A 411 7.47 24.12 -33.53
CA ASP A 411 6.34 23.55 -34.24
C ASP A 411 6.01 22.14 -33.69
N PRO A 412 4.75 21.66 -33.85
CA PRO A 412 4.34 20.30 -33.47
C PRO A 412 5.23 19.15 -33.99
N ARG A 413 5.88 19.33 -35.14
CA ARG A 413 6.80 18.35 -35.74
C ARG A 413 8.15 18.28 -35.02
N ASP A 414 8.58 19.40 -34.42
CA ASP A 414 9.89 19.57 -33.81
C ASP A 414 9.99 18.88 -32.44
N LEU A 415 8.89 18.36 -31.89
CA LEU A 415 8.77 17.90 -30.50
C LEU A 415 9.80 16.83 -30.10
N LEU A 416 10.24 15.98 -31.04
CA LEU A 416 11.27 14.95 -30.81
C LEU A 416 12.70 15.43 -31.15
N GLU A 417 12.84 16.61 -31.76
CA GLU A 417 14.09 17.32 -32.06
C GLU A 417 14.41 18.39 -30.99
N LEU A 418 13.73 18.33 -29.85
CA LEU A 418 14.03 19.15 -28.68
C LEU A 418 15.08 18.43 -27.82
N ASN A 419 15.84 19.23 -27.06
CA ASN A 419 16.69 18.72 -26.00
C ASN A 419 15.99 18.90 -24.65
N ALA A 420 16.27 18.00 -23.72
CA ALA A 420 15.95 18.20 -22.31
C ALA A 420 16.85 19.28 -21.68
N LYS A 421 16.54 19.69 -20.44
CA LYS A 421 17.25 20.79 -19.74
C LYS A 421 18.74 20.53 -19.52
N ASP A 422 19.16 19.27 -19.51
CA ASP A 422 20.55 18.81 -19.42
C ASP A 422 21.31 18.86 -20.76
N GLY A 423 20.63 19.25 -21.85
CA GLY A 423 21.17 19.35 -23.20
C GLY A 423 21.10 18.06 -24.01
N ARG A 424 20.66 16.93 -23.44
CA ARG A 424 20.53 15.65 -24.16
C ARG A 424 19.26 15.61 -25.01
N PRO A 425 19.18 14.76 -26.05
CA PRO A 425 17.96 14.61 -26.85
C PRO A 425 16.76 14.23 -25.97
N VAL A 426 15.60 14.86 -26.18
CA VAL A 426 14.42 14.60 -25.33
C VAL A 426 13.97 13.14 -25.41
N THR A 427 14.19 12.47 -26.54
CA THR A 427 13.95 11.02 -26.74
C THR A 427 14.72 10.15 -25.74
N GLU A 428 15.98 10.48 -25.44
CA GLU A 428 16.81 9.76 -24.47
C GLU A 428 16.26 9.95 -23.05
N ALA A 429 15.98 11.20 -22.66
CA ALA A 429 15.40 11.55 -21.36
C ALA A 429 14.00 10.94 -21.14
N LEU A 430 13.19 10.80 -22.19
CA LEU A 430 11.90 10.12 -22.14
C LEU A 430 12.04 8.61 -21.90
N LEU A 431 12.98 7.96 -22.60
CA LEU A 431 13.23 6.53 -22.42
C LEU A 431 13.79 6.22 -21.03
N GLU A 432 14.66 7.08 -20.48
CA GLU A 432 15.12 6.98 -19.08
C GLU A 432 13.99 7.17 -18.08
N ARG A 433 13.08 8.11 -18.33
CA ARG A 433 11.97 8.40 -17.40
C ARG A 433 10.89 7.32 -17.39
N LEU A 434 10.75 6.56 -18.48
CA LEU A 434 9.86 5.40 -18.58
C LEU A 434 10.52 4.09 -18.13
N LEU A 435 11.81 3.89 -18.46
CA LEU A 435 12.56 2.66 -18.22
C LEU A 435 13.92 2.98 -17.59
N PRO A 436 13.98 3.19 -16.26
CA PRO A 436 15.21 3.62 -15.57
C PRO A 436 16.33 2.56 -15.57
N ASP A 437 15.99 1.26 -15.53
CA ASP A 437 17.01 0.22 -15.76
C ASP A 437 17.39 0.19 -17.23
N ARG A 438 18.63 0.60 -17.50
CA ARG A 438 19.26 0.51 -18.81
C ARG A 438 19.18 -0.89 -19.43
N ARG A 439 19.31 -1.97 -18.65
CA ARG A 439 19.26 -3.34 -19.19
C ARG A 439 17.84 -3.69 -19.67
N GLN A 440 16.82 -3.37 -18.88
CA GLN A 440 15.42 -3.49 -19.27
C GLN A 440 15.07 -2.57 -20.45
N ARG A 441 15.59 -1.34 -20.49
CA ARG A 441 15.40 -0.37 -21.58
C ARG A 441 15.99 -0.88 -22.90
N ASP A 442 17.27 -1.26 -22.89
CA ASP A 442 17.99 -1.75 -24.06
C ASP A 442 17.32 -3.06 -24.59
N ARG A 443 16.84 -3.92 -23.68
CA ARG A 443 15.99 -5.10 -24.00
C ARG A 443 14.65 -4.74 -24.63
N LEU A 444 13.87 -3.83 -24.04
CA LEU A 444 12.55 -3.45 -24.52
C LEU A 444 12.59 -2.66 -25.83
N THR A 445 13.69 -1.95 -26.09
CA THR A 445 13.92 -1.22 -27.36
C THR A 445 14.09 -2.20 -28.53
N LEU A 446 14.66 -3.39 -28.31
CA LEU A 446 14.66 -4.46 -29.32
C LEU A 446 13.24 -5.02 -29.52
N LEU A 447 12.47 -5.16 -28.44
CA LEU A 447 11.11 -5.71 -28.50
C LEU A 447 10.07 -4.71 -29.05
N SER A 448 10.33 -3.40 -29.09
CA SER A 448 9.40 -2.42 -29.68
C SER A 448 9.28 -2.50 -31.21
N LEU A 449 10.08 -3.35 -31.87
CA LEU A 449 9.90 -3.72 -33.28
C LEU A 449 8.79 -4.76 -33.48
N ALA A 450 8.33 -5.41 -32.41
CA ALA A 450 7.23 -6.37 -32.47
C ALA A 450 5.88 -5.66 -32.64
N ARG A 451 5.05 -6.19 -33.56
CA ARG A 451 3.73 -5.64 -33.88
C ARG A 451 2.65 -5.99 -32.85
N ASP A 452 2.84 -7.08 -32.13
CA ASP A 452 1.90 -7.66 -31.16
C ASP A 452 2.67 -8.51 -30.12
N SER A 453 1.98 -9.02 -29.10
CA SER A 453 2.58 -9.79 -28.01
C SER A 453 3.21 -11.10 -28.49
N THR A 454 2.62 -11.79 -29.46
CA THR A 454 3.16 -13.06 -29.99
C THR A 454 4.43 -12.82 -30.82
N ALA A 455 4.48 -11.73 -31.58
CA ALA A 455 5.71 -11.27 -32.22
C ALA A 455 6.78 -10.87 -31.19
N ALA A 456 6.40 -10.29 -30.06
CA ALA A 456 7.33 -9.90 -28.99
C ALA A 456 7.88 -11.13 -28.24
N GLU A 457 7.05 -12.14 -27.98
CA GLU A 457 7.44 -13.43 -27.41
C GLU A 457 8.43 -14.16 -28.33
N ALA A 458 8.10 -14.30 -29.62
CA ALA A 458 8.98 -14.94 -30.61
C ALA A 458 10.31 -14.18 -30.79
N LEU A 459 10.29 -12.84 -30.75
CA LEU A 459 11.50 -12.02 -30.82
C LEU A 459 12.34 -12.12 -29.54
N ALA A 460 11.72 -12.21 -28.36
CA ALA A 460 12.42 -12.42 -27.09
C ALA A 460 13.07 -13.81 -27.01
N GLU A 461 12.39 -14.86 -27.50
CA GLU A 461 12.95 -16.21 -27.64
C GLU A 461 14.13 -16.23 -28.62
N HIS A 462 13.96 -15.64 -29.81
CA HIS A 462 15.01 -15.57 -30.83
C HIS A 462 16.27 -14.85 -30.34
N LEU A 463 16.10 -13.71 -29.66
CA LEU A 463 17.19 -12.94 -29.05
C LEU A 463 17.74 -13.58 -27.76
N ARG A 464 17.24 -14.77 -27.36
CA ARG A 464 17.60 -15.51 -26.14
C ARG A 464 17.53 -14.66 -24.87
N LEU A 465 16.59 -13.71 -24.84
CA LEU A 465 16.39 -12.78 -23.73
C LEU A 465 15.75 -13.51 -22.55
N GLN A 466 16.56 -14.28 -21.82
CA GLN A 466 16.12 -15.03 -20.63
C GLN A 466 15.29 -14.12 -19.71
N ALA A 467 14.06 -14.50 -19.43
CA ALA A 467 13.29 -13.89 -18.37
C ALA A 467 13.87 -14.37 -17.04
N ARG A 468 14.75 -13.57 -16.42
CA ARG A 468 14.97 -13.68 -14.97
C ARG A 468 13.77 -13.09 -14.25
N THR A 469 12.62 -13.76 -14.35
CA THR A 469 11.62 -13.72 -13.28
C THR A 469 12.32 -14.26 -12.04
N SER A 470 12.74 -13.37 -11.15
CA SER A 470 13.44 -13.69 -9.90
C SER A 470 12.45 -14.24 -8.86
N CYS A 471 11.87 -15.39 -9.18
CA CYS A 471 11.22 -16.27 -8.22
C CYS A 471 12.18 -17.46 -8.03
N PRO A 472 12.73 -17.69 -6.82
CA PRO A 472 13.58 -18.85 -6.59
C PRO A 472 12.75 -20.13 -6.77
N PRO A 473 13.21 -21.13 -7.57
CA PRO A 473 12.49 -22.38 -7.68
C PRO A 473 12.50 -23.10 -6.33
N THR A 474 11.33 -23.47 -5.83
CA THR A 474 11.19 -24.32 -4.65
C THR A 474 12.02 -25.58 -4.85
N PRO A 475 12.92 -25.97 -3.93
CA PRO A 475 13.72 -27.17 -4.09
C PRO A 475 12.78 -28.39 -4.18
N PRO A 476 12.99 -29.31 -5.15
CA PRO A 476 12.15 -30.49 -5.27
C PRO A 476 12.33 -31.38 -4.02
N PRO A 477 11.28 -32.07 -3.55
CA PRO A 477 11.37 -32.93 -2.38
C PRO A 477 12.40 -34.03 -2.60
N THR A 478 13.40 -34.08 -1.73
CA THR A 478 14.49 -35.06 -1.77
C THR A 478 13.98 -36.46 -1.44
N THR A 479 13.57 -37.19 -2.47
CA THR A 479 13.16 -38.60 -2.36
C THR A 479 14.37 -39.49 -2.00
N SER A 480 14.62 -39.61 -0.69
CA SER A 480 15.66 -40.50 -0.18
C SER A 480 15.37 -41.96 -0.57
N LYS A 481 16.22 -42.51 -1.45
CA LYS A 481 16.21 -43.93 -1.81
C LYS A 481 17.04 -44.74 -0.81
N ASN A 482 16.52 -44.95 0.39
CA ASN A 482 17.10 -45.95 1.30
C ASN A 482 16.72 -47.36 0.82
N SER A 483 17.65 -48.03 0.13
CA SER A 483 17.48 -49.40 -0.34
C SER A 483 18.14 -50.43 0.58
N SER A 484 17.35 -51.43 1.00
CA SER A 484 17.75 -52.77 1.48
C SER A 484 18.66 -52.90 2.70
N GLY A 485 18.08 -53.38 3.80
CA GLY A 485 18.76 -54.04 4.93
C GLY A 485 17.76 -54.96 5.65
N ASN A 486 18.00 -56.28 5.63
CA ASN A 486 16.99 -57.28 6.04
C ASN A 486 16.79 -57.34 7.57
N ASN A 487 15.53 -57.32 8.03
CA ASN A 487 14.84 -58.56 8.44
C ASN A 487 13.36 -58.37 8.82
N SER A 488 12.64 -59.51 8.86
CA SER A 488 11.24 -59.65 9.31
C SER A 488 11.21 -60.34 10.69
N PRO A 489 10.14 -60.22 11.52
CA PRO A 489 8.82 -60.77 11.16
C PRO A 489 7.54 -60.01 11.60
N ARG A 490 6.44 -60.48 11.01
CA ARG A 490 4.99 -60.28 11.33
C ARG A 490 4.59 -60.93 12.69
N PRO A 491 3.37 -60.75 13.30
CA PRO A 491 2.07 -60.73 12.59
C PRO A 491 0.81 -60.02 13.20
N THR A 492 -0.28 -60.04 12.41
CA THR A 492 -1.70 -59.65 12.73
C THR A 492 -1.93 -58.14 12.97
N SER A 493 -3.11 -57.50 12.84
CA SER A 493 -4.53 -57.88 12.59
C SER A 493 -5.32 -56.61 12.12
N ARG A 494 -6.57 -56.55 11.59
CA ARG A 494 -7.53 -57.50 10.96
C ARG A 494 -8.79 -56.74 10.44
N TRP A 495 -9.18 -56.92 9.17
CA TRP A 495 -10.54 -56.67 8.57
C TRP A 495 -11.13 -55.23 8.40
N SER A 496 -11.19 -54.80 7.13
CA SER A 496 -12.41 -54.51 6.35
C SER A 496 -13.23 -53.19 6.49
N PRO A 497 -13.99 -52.76 5.43
CA PRO A 497 -14.26 -51.33 5.18
C PRO A 497 -15.71 -50.92 4.77
N THR A 498 -15.93 -49.60 4.64
CA THR A 498 -17.04 -48.94 3.91
C THR A 498 -16.49 -47.65 3.27
N ARG A 499 -16.36 -47.51 1.94
CA ARG A 499 -17.31 -46.91 0.97
C ARG A 499 -18.03 -45.63 1.47
N CYS A 500 -18.24 -44.55 0.70
CA CYS A 500 -17.76 -44.02 -0.61
C CYS A 500 -18.15 -42.49 -0.61
N CYS A 501 -17.95 -41.62 -1.61
CA CYS A 501 -17.63 -41.69 -3.05
C CYS A 501 -16.67 -40.54 -3.45
N ALA A 502 -16.14 -40.58 -4.68
CA ALA A 502 -15.56 -39.43 -5.40
C ALA A 502 -15.74 -39.62 -6.93
N PRO A 503 -15.71 -38.57 -7.76
CA PRO A 503 -15.53 -38.71 -9.21
C PRO A 503 -14.38 -37.85 -9.77
N CYS A 504 -13.40 -38.50 -10.39
CA CYS A 504 -12.58 -37.86 -11.44
C CYS A 504 -13.40 -37.81 -12.75
N TRP A 505 -12.93 -37.11 -13.80
CA TRP A 505 -12.84 -37.69 -15.15
C TRP A 505 -11.99 -36.85 -16.13
N CYS A 506 -11.37 -37.55 -17.08
CA CYS A 506 -10.43 -37.05 -18.10
C CYS A 506 -10.54 -37.96 -19.34
N THR A 507 -10.28 -37.56 -20.58
CA THR A 507 -9.89 -36.27 -21.20
C THR A 507 -10.16 -36.38 -22.71
N ARG A 508 -10.26 -35.26 -23.46
CA ARG A 508 -9.81 -35.20 -24.88
C ARG A 508 -9.76 -33.79 -25.49
N ARG A 509 -8.83 -33.64 -26.44
CA ARG A 509 -8.81 -32.58 -27.47
C ARG A 509 -9.59 -33.04 -28.71
N ALA A 510 -10.16 -32.08 -29.45
CA ALA A 510 -10.46 -32.20 -30.88
C ALA A 510 -10.33 -30.80 -31.53
N ALA A 511 -10.10 -30.72 -32.84
CA ALA A 511 -9.93 -29.45 -33.58
C ALA A 511 -10.92 -29.35 -34.76
N PRO A 512 -11.30 -28.13 -35.19
CA PRO A 512 -12.12 -27.91 -36.39
C PRO A 512 -11.29 -27.70 -37.68
N PRO A 513 -11.87 -27.88 -38.89
CA PRO A 513 -11.15 -27.98 -40.17
C PRO A 513 -11.15 -26.69 -41.03
N ARG A 514 -10.53 -26.78 -42.22
CA ARG A 514 -10.53 -25.74 -43.27
C ARG A 514 -11.88 -25.67 -44.01
N GLY A 515 -12.25 -24.48 -44.51
CA GLY A 515 -13.45 -24.26 -45.36
C GLY A 515 -13.21 -24.50 -46.87
N PRO A 516 -14.22 -24.22 -47.73
CA PRO A 516 -13.96 -23.28 -48.84
C PRO A 516 -15.16 -22.43 -49.37
N ARG A 517 -14.81 -21.34 -50.09
CA ARG A 517 -15.49 -20.69 -51.25
C ARG A 517 -16.90 -20.03 -51.15
N THR A 518 -16.87 -18.69 -51.12
CA THR A 518 -17.45 -17.72 -52.10
C THR A 518 -18.81 -17.97 -52.79
N ALA A 519 -19.74 -17.02 -52.60
CA ALA A 519 -20.75 -16.56 -53.58
C ALA A 519 -21.22 -15.11 -53.22
N GLU A 520 -21.92 -14.42 -54.13
CA GLU A 520 -22.29 -12.97 -54.03
C GLU A 520 -23.80 -12.68 -53.86
N ALA A 521 -24.11 -11.39 -53.63
CA ALA A 521 -25.33 -10.62 -54.03
C ALA A 521 -26.51 -10.42 -53.04
N GLY A 522 -27.18 -9.25 -53.20
CA GLY A 522 -28.37 -8.76 -52.44
C GLY A 522 -27.99 -8.01 -51.14
N ARG A 523 -28.12 -6.69 -50.93
CA ARG A 523 -29.13 -5.63 -51.21
C ARG A 523 -30.43 -5.70 -50.39
N THR A 524 -30.79 -4.55 -49.80
CA THR A 524 -32.09 -4.14 -49.19
C THR A 524 -32.65 -4.93 -47.99
N SER A 525 -33.46 -4.37 -47.06
CA SER A 525 -33.57 -3.00 -46.49
C SER A 525 -34.53 -2.97 -45.28
N THR A 526 -34.45 -1.92 -44.44
CA THR A 526 -35.57 -1.28 -43.67
C THR A 526 -36.66 -2.14 -42.97
N ALA A 527 -36.61 -2.22 -41.63
CA ALA A 527 -37.72 -1.97 -40.66
C ALA A 527 -37.18 -2.27 -39.23
N SER A 528 -37.39 -1.52 -38.13
CA SER A 528 -38.36 -0.51 -37.70
C SER A 528 -39.77 -1.02 -37.37
N CYS A 529 -39.96 -1.48 -36.13
CA CYS A 529 -41.26 -1.52 -35.44
C CYS A 529 -41.04 -1.42 -33.92
N GLY A 530 -41.94 -0.73 -33.22
CA GLY A 530 -41.99 -0.70 -31.76
C GLY A 530 -43.38 -0.31 -31.26
N CYS A 531 -43.77 -0.85 -30.10
CA CYS A 531 -44.87 -0.40 -29.26
C CYS A 531 -44.42 -0.60 -27.80
N THR A 532 -44.45 0.40 -26.91
CA THR A 532 -45.60 1.11 -26.29
C THR A 532 -46.31 0.27 -25.22
N THR A 533 -46.46 0.86 -24.03
CA THR A 533 -47.10 0.31 -22.82
C THR A 533 -48.64 0.38 -22.87
N PRO A 534 -49.32 -0.17 -21.85
CA PRO A 534 -50.18 0.71 -21.04
C PRO A 534 -50.11 0.46 -19.52
N SER A 535 -50.80 1.31 -18.73
CA SER A 535 -50.79 1.32 -17.25
C SER A 535 -52.20 1.34 -16.64
N ALA A 536 -52.36 0.84 -15.40
CA ALA A 536 -53.47 1.09 -14.46
C ALA A 536 -52.93 0.93 -13.01
N VAL A 537 -53.14 1.80 -12.00
CA VAL A 537 -54.39 2.36 -11.40
C VAL A 537 -55.14 1.27 -10.61
N ARG A 538 -55.54 1.37 -9.32
CA ARG A 538 -55.75 2.46 -8.30
C ARG A 538 -54.99 2.11 -6.98
N ALA A 539 -55.21 2.56 -5.72
CA ALA A 539 -56.26 3.34 -5.03
C ALA A 539 -55.65 4.35 -3.98
N ALA A 540 -56.29 4.61 -2.82
CA ALA A 540 -55.98 5.77 -1.94
C ALA A 540 -56.59 5.75 -0.49
N ARG A 541 -56.06 6.62 0.40
CA ARG A 541 -56.59 7.17 1.69
C ARG A 541 -56.68 6.25 2.93
N PRO A 542 -56.79 6.79 4.18
CA PRO A 542 -56.67 8.19 4.68
C PRO A 542 -55.67 8.41 5.85
N THR A 543 -55.57 9.65 6.34
CA THR A 543 -54.80 10.12 7.52
C THR A 543 -55.58 10.06 8.85
N PRO A 544 -54.90 10.27 10.00
CA PRO A 544 -55.35 11.30 10.94
C PRO A 544 -54.23 12.28 11.38
N CYS A 545 -54.56 13.24 12.26
CA CYS A 545 -53.73 14.40 12.63
C CYS A 545 -52.90 14.20 13.92
N GLY A 546 -51.88 15.07 14.14
CA GLY A 546 -51.16 15.16 15.41
C GLY A 546 -49.99 16.15 15.44
N THR A 547 -50.26 17.43 15.69
CA THR A 547 -49.25 18.42 16.13
C THR A 547 -49.06 18.35 17.65
N PRO A 548 -47.86 18.72 18.16
CA PRO A 548 -47.81 20.02 18.84
C PRO A 548 -46.53 20.83 18.56
N SER A 549 -46.69 22.15 18.43
CA SER A 549 -45.59 23.10 18.36
C SER A 549 -44.94 23.31 19.74
N ARG A 550 -43.64 23.62 19.79
CA ARG A 550 -42.99 24.27 20.95
C ARG A 550 -42.19 25.50 20.50
N PRO A 551 -42.04 26.52 21.37
CA PRO A 551 -41.73 27.87 20.93
C PRO A 551 -40.23 28.17 20.82
N GLU A 552 -39.90 29.13 19.97
CA GLU A 552 -38.64 29.88 20.05
C GLU A 552 -38.68 30.88 21.23
N THR A 553 -37.53 31.13 21.85
CA THR A 553 -37.31 32.30 22.72
C THR A 553 -36.08 33.09 22.24
N PRO A 554 -36.11 34.44 22.30
CA PRO A 554 -35.24 35.28 21.49
C PRO A 554 -33.86 35.53 22.11
N ARG A 555 -32.87 35.81 21.26
CA ARG A 555 -31.63 36.49 21.67
C ARG A 555 -31.91 37.94 22.05
N ARG A 556 -31.29 38.44 23.13
CA ARG A 556 -30.93 39.85 23.28
C ARG A 556 -29.71 40.00 24.20
N TRP A 557 -28.72 40.74 23.68
CA TRP A 557 -27.58 41.37 24.35
C TRP A 557 -26.72 40.45 25.23
#